data_AF-A0A9P6H360-F1
#
_entry.id   AF-A0A9P6H360-F1
#
_cell.length_a   1.000
_cell.length_b   1.000
_cell.length_c   1.000
_cell.angle_alpha   90.00
_cell.angle_beta   90.00
_cell.angle_gamma   90.00
#
_symmetry.space_group_name_H-M   'P 1'
#
loop_
_entity.id
_entity.type
_entity.pdbx_description
1 polymer ?
#
loop_
_entity_poly.entity_id
_entity_poly.type
_entity_poly.pdbx_seq_one_letter_code
_entity_poly.pdbx_strand_id
1 'polypeptide(L)'
;MLLLLHAFLTHGRWVKTSQYVAVTKGRGPYYGRVLRRWIHAFIADPTSLPTKEWGSGNVPHLDTEDGLREELQTHLRAIGKYVKAEDLVKYLSRHDTKTKYGTAISISIATARHWMVKLDYLWMDTPSGQYVDGHERPDVVECRQNIFLPFWLIKEHRLRVWTKENMENPAYTFNEGADPSTPHKNMSDAQLPTKYCNLGPR
;
A
#
# COMPACT_ATOMS: atom_id res chain seq x y z
N MET A 1 -11.38 16.08 24.45
CA MET A 1 -12.63 16.86 24.31
C MET A 1 -13.45 17.01 25.60
N LEU A 2 -13.69 15.95 26.40
CA LEU A 2 -14.56 16.02 27.60
C LEU A 2 -14.16 17.07 28.67
N LEU A 3 -12.87 17.42 28.80
CA LEU A 3 -12.43 18.40 29.81
C LEU A 3 -12.66 19.84 29.44
N LEU A 4 -12.54 20.19 28.16
CA LEU A 4 -12.73 21.57 27.71
C LEU A 4 -14.20 21.97 27.86
N LEU A 5 -15.11 21.06 27.49
CA LEU A 5 -16.55 21.19 27.73
C LEU A 5 -16.85 21.34 29.23
N HIS A 6 -16.27 20.49 30.08
CA HIS A 6 -16.57 20.54 31.51
C HIS A 6 -15.92 21.74 32.23
N ALA A 7 -14.76 22.22 31.77
CA ALA A 7 -14.12 23.43 32.27
C ALA A 7 -14.88 24.70 31.87
N PHE A 8 -15.46 24.73 30.66
CA PHE A 8 -16.35 25.80 30.21
C PHE A 8 -17.63 25.87 31.05
N LEU A 9 -18.23 24.70 31.36
CA LEU A 9 -19.44 24.58 32.19
C LEU A 9 -19.22 24.88 33.68
N THR A 10 -17.97 24.87 34.18
CA THR A 10 -17.66 25.03 35.61
C THR A 10 -16.95 26.34 35.92
N HIS A 11 -17.01 27.32 35.01
CA HIS A 11 -16.44 28.66 35.15
C HIS A 11 -14.95 28.63 35.58
N GLY A 12 -14.11 27.83 34.92
CA GLY A 12 -12.67 27.86 35.14
C GLY A 12 -12.17 27.08 36.36
N ARG A 13 -12.95 26.17 36.95
CA ARG A 13 -12.51 25.26 38.03
C ARG A 13 -11.73 24.05 37.51
N TRP A 14 -10.60 24.30 36.84
CA TRP A 14 -9.76 23.30 36.16
C TRP A 14 -9.28 22.13 37.05
N VAL A 15 -9.06 22.35 38.35
CA VAL A 15 -8.61 21.31 39.29
C VAL A 15 -9.68 20.26 39.52
N LYS A 16 -10.93 20.68 39.79
CA LYS A 16 -12.04 19.76 40.08
C LYS A 16 -12.47 19.01 38.82
N THR A 17 -12.51 19.69 37.68
CA THR A 17 -12.88 19.06 36.40
C THR A 17 -11.86 18.02 35.95
N SER A 18 -10.56 18.31 36.08
CA SER A 18 -9.51 17.35 35.73
C SER A 18 -9.50 16.13 36.65
N GLN A 19 -9.79 16.29 37.94
CA GLN A 19 -9.94 15.18 38.88
C GLN A 19 -11.18 14.34 38.56
N TYR A 20 -12.32 14.99 38.29
CA TYR A 20 -13.54 14.30 37.89
C TYR A 20 -13.34 13.46 36.63
N VAL A 21 -12.72 14.03 35.60
CA VAL A 21 -12.44 13.31 34.35
C VAL A 21 -11.40 12.20 34.53
N ALA A 22 -10.44 12.36 35.45
CA ALA A 22 -9.53 11.27 35.80
C ALA A 22 -10.29 10.10 36.45
N VAL A 23 -11.18 10.39 37.39
CA VAL A 23 -12.00 9.39 38.08
C VAL A 23 -12.95 8.68 37.12
N THR A 24 -13.64 9.39 36.23
CA THR A 24 -14.52 8.77 35.22
C THR A 24 -13.76 7.90 34.23
N LYS A 25 -12.44 8.12 34.07
CA LYS A 25 -11.54 7.27 33.28
C LYS A 25 -10.85 6.17 34.10
N GLY A 26 -11.22 5.99 35.36
CA GLY A 26 -10.60 4.99 36.25
C GLY A 26 -9.13 5.29 36.56
N ARG A 27 -8.72 6.55 36.50
CA ARG A 27 -7.34 7.00 36.74
C ARG A 27 -7.24 7.82 38.03
N GLY A 28 -6.06 7.77 38.64
CA GLY A 28 -5.76 8.51 39.87
C GLY A 28 -5.50 10.02 39.65
N PRO A 29 -5.30 10.79 40.74
CA PRO A 29 -5.14 12.25 40.71
C PRO A 29 -3.91 12.73 39.91
N TYR A 30 -2.90 11.88 39.74
CA TYR A 30 -1.76 12.14 38.87
C TYR A 30 -2.18 12.40 37.41
N TYR A 31 -3.11 11.59 36.89
CA TYR A 31 -3.62 11.73 35.55
C TYR A 31 -4.31 13.08 35.34
N GLY A 32 -5.09 13.54 36.33
CA GLY A 32 -5.71 14.87 36.31
C GLY A 32 -4.68 16.02 36.29
N ARG A 33 -3.51 15.86 36.91
CA ARG A 33 -2.42 16.86 36.82
C ARG A 33 -1.79 16.90 35.43
N VAL A 34 -1.49 15.74 34.86
CA VAL A 34 -0.91 15.62 33.50
C VAL A 34 -1.85 16.23 32.47
N LEU A 35 -3.14 15.94 32.60
CA LEU A 35 -4.20 16.41 31.73
C LEU A 35 -4.34 17.94 31.74
N ARG A 36 -4.22 18.58 32.92
CA ARG A 36 -4.15 20.04 33.02
C ARG A 36 -2.91 20.59 32.30
N ARG A 37 -1.74 19.99 32.53
CA ARG A 37 -0.48 20.42 31.87
C ARG A 37 -0.62 20.39 30.35
N TRP A 38 -1.17 19.32 29.80
CA TRP A 38 -1.39 19.17 28.37
C TRP A 38 -2.39 20.18 27.82
N ILE A 39 -3.49 20.43 28.53
CA ILE A 39 -4.49 21.41 28.11
C ILE A 39 -3.90 22.83 28.14
N HIS A 40 -3.16 23.19 29.18
CA HIS A 40 -2.50 24.50 29.25
C HIS A 40 -1.44 24.68 28.16
N ALA A 41 -0.65 23.64 27.87
CA ALA A 41 0.30 23.65 26.75
C ALA A 41 -0.41 23.83 25.40
N PHE A 42 -1.50 23.12 25.18
CA PHE A 42 -2.31 23.24 23.96
C PHE A 42 -3.01 24.59 23.81
N ILE A 43 -3.46 25.20 24.92
CA ILE A 43 -4.04 26.56 24.90
C ILE A 43 -2.97 27.60 24.56
N ALA A 44 -1.73 27.42 25.03
CA ALA A 44 -0.62 28.31 24.74
C ALA A 44 -0.10 28.15 23.31
N ASP A 45 -0.04 26.92 22.80
CA ASP A 45 0.36 26.58 21.44
C ASP A 45 -0.50 25.42 20.90
N PRO A 46 -1.41 25.69 19.93
CA PRO A 46 -2.26 24.66 19.34
C PRO A 46 -1.50 23.52 18.64
N THR A 47 -0.23 23.71 18.30
CA THR A 47 0.63 22.69 17.70
C THR A 47 1.31 21.80 18.74
N SER A 48 1.31 22.21 20.01
CA SER A 48 1.84 21.45 21.14
C SER A 48 0.87 20.35 21.57
N LEU A 49 0.82 19.28 20.79
CA LEU A 49 0.06 18.08 21.13
C LEU A 49 0.75 17.30 22.24
N PRO A 50 -0.01 16.59 23.10
CA PRO A 50 0.58 15.75 24.12
C PRO A 50 1.39 14.62 23.47
N THR A 51 2.69 14.80 23.38
CA THR A 51 3.59 13.75 23.00
C THR A 51 3.73 12.79 24.17
N LYS A 52 3.54 11.53 23.83
CA LYS A 52 3.75 10.42 24.74
C LYS A 52 5.27 10.25 24.86
N GLU A 53 5.90 10.98 25.79
CA GLU A 53 7.32 10.79 26.17
C GLU A 53 7.48 9.43 26.86
N TRP A 54 7.27 8.34 26.12
CA TRP A 54 7.92 7.10 26.49
C TRP A 54 9.40 7.30 26.16
N GLY A 55 10.25 7.10 27.17
CA GLY A 55 11.70 7.19 27.00
C GLY A 55 12.12 6.47 25.72
N SER A 56 13.05 7.06 24.98
CA SER A 56 13.56 6.54 23.71
C SER A 56 13.75 5.03 23.86
N GLY A 57 12.82 4.25 23.31
CA GLY A 57 12.96 2.80 23.31
C GLY A 57 14.28 2.48 22.64
N ASN A 58 14.87 1.32 22.95
CA ASN A 58 16.07 0.87 22.26
C ASN A 58 15.78 0.87 20.75
N VAL A 59 16.25 1.91 20.06
CA VAL A 59 16.11 2.01 18.61
C VAL A 59 16.95 0.87 18.08
N PRO A 60 16.36 -0.08 17.34
CA PRO A 60 17.13 -1.21 16.86
C PRO A 60 18.23 -0.69 15.95
N HIS A 61 19.43 -1.24 16.11
CA HIS A 61 20.64 -0.84 15.39
C HIS A 61 20.46 -0.74 13.86
N LEU A 62 19.55 -1.56 13.30
CA LEU A 62 19.10 -1.49 11.91
C LEU A 62 18.63 -0.10 11.44
N ASP A 63 18.01 0.68 12.34
CA ASP A 63 17.46 2.01 12.05
C ASP A 63 18.38 3.14 12.52
N THR A 64 19.53 2.82 13.14
CA THR A 64 20.49 3.82 13.64
C THR A 64 21.72 3.95 12.74
N GLU A 65 22.15 2.87 12.10
CA GLU A 65 23.33 2.86 11.23
C GLU A 65 22.94 3.00 9.74
N ASP A 66 23.27 4.16 9.18
CA ASP A 66 23.09 4.48 7.76
C ASP A 66 24.07 3.63 6.91
N GLY A 67 23.62 2.45 6.49
CA GLY A 67 24.36 1.54 5.61
C GLY A 67 24.20 0.06 5.97
N LEU A 68 23.87 -0.25 7.23
CA LEU A 68 23.59 -1.63 7.65
C LEU A 68 22.39 -2.21 6.91
N ARG A 69 21.33 -1.41 6.75
CA ARG A 69 20.12 -1.78 6.01
C ARG A 69 20.43 -2.19 4.57
N GLU A 70 21.20 -1.38 3.85
CA GLU A 70 21.54 -1.63 2.44
C GLU A 70 22.43 -2.85 2.26
N GLU A 71 23.41 -3.03 3.14
CA GLU A 71 24.31 -4.19 3.15
C GLU A 71 23.53 -5.49 3.41
N LEU A 72 22.64 -5.48 4.40
CA LEU A 72 21.76 -6.62 4.68
C LEU A 72 20.83 -6.93 3.51
N GLN A 73 20.22 -5.92 2.89
CA GLN A 73 19.38 -6.13 1.71
C GLN A 73 20.18 -6.72 0.53
N THR A 74 21.42 -6.27 0.33
CA THR A 74 22.31 -6.81 -0.69
C THR A 74 22.65 -8.27 -0.42
N HIS A 75 22.95 -8.61 0.83
CA HIS A 75 23.22 -9.98 1.24
C HIS A 75 22.01 -10.90 1.04
N LEU A 76 20.82 -10.48 1.47
CA LEU A 76 19.60 -11.27 1.32
C LEU A 76 19.22 -11.46 -0.15
N ARG A 77 19.42 -10.43 -0.98
CA ARG A 77 19.22 -10.53 -2.44
C ARG A 77 20.16 -11.55 -3.09
N ALA A 78 21.40 -11.66 -2.61
CA ALA A 78 22.37 -12.62 -3.12
C ALA A 78 22.03 -14.08 -2.78
N ILE A 79 21.29 -14.34 -1.69
CA ILE A 79 20.85 -15.69 -1.30
C ILE A 79 19.71 -16.19 -2.21
N GLY A 80 18.80 -15.29 -2.61
CA GLY A 80 17.71 -15.58 -3.55
C GLY A 80 16.39 -15.97 -2.88
N LYS A 81 15.71 -17.00 -3.39
CA LYS A 81 14.29 -17.28 -3.04
C LYS A 81 14.08 -17.74 -1.60
N TYR A 82 15.03 -18.46 -1.01
CA TYR A 82 14.84 -19.17 0.27
C TYR A 82 15.62 -18.55 1.44
N VAL A 83 15.38 -17.26 1.69
CA VAL A 83 16.04 -16.51 2.77
C VAL A 83 15.47 -16.85 4.14
N LYS A 84 16.34 -17.15 5.10
CA LYS A 84 15.98 -17.44 6.49
C LYS A 84 16.57 -16.40 7.45
N ALA A 85 15.95 -16.26 8.61
CA ALA A 85 16.47 -15.41 9.69
C ALA A 85 17.85 -15.87 10.18
N GLU A 86 18.15 -17.16 10.08
CA GLU A 86 19.48 -17.71 10.40
C GLU A 86 20.58 -17.16 9.49
N ASP A 87 20.27 -16.82 8.24
CA ASP A 87 21.25 -16.31 7.30
C ASP A 87 21.72 -14.91 7.72
N LEU A 88 20.78 -14.09 8.20
CA LEU A 88 21.05 -12.80 8.85
C LEU A 88 21.94 -12.96 10.09
N VAL A 89 21.62 -13.92 10.96
CA VAL A 89 22.41 -14.19 12.17
C VAL A 89 23.82 -14.64 11.81
N LYS A 90 23.98 -15.54 10.83
CA LYS A 90 25.28 -16.02 10.35
C LYS A 90 26.10 -14.90 9.74
N TYR A 91 25.46 -14.05 8.93
CA TYR A 91 26.12 -12.91 8.30
C TYR A 91 26.69 -11.94 9.34
N LEU A 92 25.86 -11.50 10.29
CA LEU A 92 26.24 -10.59 11.37
C LEU A 92 27.16 -11.24 12.42
N SER A 93 27.29 -12.56 12.41
CA SER A 93 28.24 -13.26 13.27
C SER A 93 29.67 -13.21 12.72
N ARG A 94 29.88 -12.82 11.45
CA ARG A 94 31.20 -12.71 10.84
C ARG A 94 32.02 -11.59 11.48
N HIS A 95 33.30 -11.86 11.72
CA HIS A 95 34.21 -10.91 12.34
C HIS A 95 34.28 -9.57 11.58
N ASP A 96 34.29 -9.62 10.25
CA ASP A 96 34.32 -8.43 9.38
C ASP A 96 33.14 -7.50 9.66
N THR A 97 31.92 -8.05 9.71
CA THR A 97 30.69 -7.28 9.97
C THR A 97 30.64 -6.74 11.40
N LYS A 98 31.06 -7.54 12.40
CA LYS A 98 31.13 -7.10 13.79
C LYS A 98 32.09 -5.94 13.98
N THR A 99 33.23 -5.99 13.30
CA THR A 99 34.24 -4.92 13.36
C THR A 99 33.71 -3.65 12.71
N LYS A 100 33.04 -3.78 11.55
CA LYS A 100 32.48 -2.65 10.81
C LYS A 100 31.39 -1.89 11.59
N TYR A 101 30.52 -2.61 12.30
CA TYR A 101 29.37 -2.03 13.00
C TYR A 101 29.54 -1.97 14.53
N GLY A 102 30.74 -2.26 15.05
CA GLY A 102 31.04 -2.20 16.48
C GLY A 102 30.17 -3.10 17.38
N THR A 103 29.58 -4.16 16.83
CA THR A 103 28.65 -5.02 17.57
C THR A 103 29.39 -6.18 18.22
N ALA A 104 29.54 -6.13 19.54
CA ALA A 104 30.19 -7.20 20.32
C ALA A 104 29.41 -8.52 20.31
N ILE A 105 28.07 -8.43 20.26
CA ILE A 105 27.16 -9.58 20.36
C ILE A 105 26.39 -9.73 19.05
N SER A 106 26.33 -10.96 18.51
CA SER A 106 25.47 -11.26 17.36
C SER A 106 24.00 -11.17 17.75
N ILE A 107 23.15 -10.80 16.80
CA ILE A 107 21.72 -10.69 17.05
C ILE A 107 21.08 -12.05 17.32
N SER A 108 20.03 -12.06 18.15
CA SER A 108 19.21 -13.25 18.35
C SER A 108 18.37 -13.57 17.10
N ILE A 109 17.93 -14.82 16.96
CA ILE A 109 17.00 -15.23 15.89
C ILE A 109 15.70 -14.41 15.94
N ALA A 110 15.20 -14.08 17.14
CA ALA A 110 14.00 -13.27 17.30
C ALA A 110 14.19 -11.84 16.76
N THR A 111 15.35 -11.24 17.06
CA THR A 111 15.74 -9.93 16.52
C THR A 111 15.87 -9.98 15.00
N ALA A 112 16.52 -11.02 14.47
CA ALA A 112 16.67 -11.22 13.03
C ALA A 112 15.31 -11.34 12.32
N ARG A 113 14.34 -12.06 12.88
CA ARG A 113 12.97 -12.13 12.36
C ARG A 113 12.30 -10.75 12.34
N HIS A 114 12.44 -9.98 13.42
CA HIS A 114 11.88 -8.62 13.46
C HIS A 114 12.53 -7.70 12.42
N TRP A 115 13.84 -7.85 12.19
CA TRP A 115 14.56 -7.11 11.17
C TRP A 115 14.14 -7.52 9.75
N MET A 116 13.91 -8.81 9.49
CA MET A 116 13.38 -9.26 8.19
C MET A 116 12.06 -8.57 7.83
N VAL A 117 11.14 -8.44 8.79
CA VAL A 117 9.88 -7.69 8.61
C VAL A 117 10.16 -6.24 8.23
N LYS A 118 11.10 -5.57 8.93
CA LYS A 118 11.48 -4.17 8.64
C LYS A 118 12.21 -3.97 7.32
N LEU A 119 12.81 -5.03 6.79
CA LEU A 119 13.48 -5.06 5.50
C LEU A 119 12.54 -5.49 4.35
N ASP A 120 11.25 -5.67 4.64
CA ASP A 120 10.20 -6.14 3.72
C ASP A 120 10.39 -7.59 3.22
N TYR A 121 11.14 -8.41 3.95
CA TYR A 121 11.28 -9.85 3.69
C TYR A 121 10.25 -10.63 4.52
N LEU A 122 9.00 -10.58 4.07
CA LEU A 122 7.91 -11.36 4.62
C LEU A 122 7.69 -12.62 3.78
N TRP A 123 7.69 -13.77 4.46
CA TRP A 123 7.14 -14.99 3.88
C TRP A 123 5.62 -14.85 3.85
N MET A 124 5.11 -14.47 2.69
CA MET A 124 3.68 -14.44 2.42
C MET A 124 3.36 -15.48 1.35
N ASP A 125 2.19 -16.09 1.47
CA ASP A 125 1.63 -16.83 0.35
C ASP A 125 1.46 -15.84 -0.80
N THR A 126 2.13 -16.09 -1.92
CA THR A 126 1.89 -15.34 -3.14
C THR A 126 0.43 -15.56 -3.50
N PRO A 127 -0.43 -14.52 -3.50
CA PRO A 127 -1.80 -14.70 -3.93
C PRO A 127 -1.73 -15.16 -5.38
N SER A 128 -2.10 -16.42 -5.62
CA SER A 128 -2.18 -17.06 -6.93
C SER A 128 -3.38 -16.51 -7.69
N GLY A 129 -3.43 -15.19 -7.83
CA GLY A 129 -4.59 -14.41 -8.26
C GLY A 129 -4.30 -13.42 -9.39
N GLN A 130 -3.08 -13.40 -9.92
CA GLN A 130 -2.83 -12.77 -11.20
C GLN A 130 -2.91 -13.86 -12.27
N TYR A 131 -3.88 -13.77 -13.17
CA TYR A 131 -3.99 -14.65 -14.33
C TYR A 131 -2.74 -14.44 -15.19
N VAL A 132 -1.70 -15.27 -14.95
CA VAL A 132 -0.40 -15.18 -15.64
C VAL A 132 -0.57 -15.37 -17.14
N ASP A 133 -1.69 -15.96 -17.58
CA ASP A 133 -2.03 -16.09 -18.98
C ASP A 133 -3.53 -16.26 -19.20
N GLY A 134 -4.31 -15.25 -18.86
CA GLY A 134 -5.74 -15.26 -19.14
C GLY A 134 -6.06 -15.21 -20.63
N HIS A 135 -5.12 -14.74 -21.46
CA HIS A 135 -5.36 -14.44 -22.87
C HIS A 135 -5.25 -15.67 -23.79
N GLU A 136 -4.58 -16.75 -23.36
CA GLU A 136 -4.52 -18.02 -24.10
C GLU A 136 -5.74 -18.93 -23.87
N ARG A 137 -6.60 -18.61 -22.88
CA ARG A 137 -7.77 -19.44 -22.62
C ARG A 137 -8.70 -19.49 -23.85
N PRO A 138 -9.16 -20.69 -24.27
CA PRO A 138 -9.87 -20.85 -25.53
C PRO A 138 -11.18 -20.05 -25.59
N ASP A 139 -11.88 -19.90 -24.47
CA ASP A 139 -13.10 -19.07 -24.37
C ASP A 139 -12.80 -17.57 -24.52
N VAL A 140 -11.67 -17.11 -23.98
CA VAL A 140 -11.19 -15.73 -24.12
C VAL A 140 -10.73 -15.46 -25.55
N VAL A 141 -10.01 -16.41 -26.16
CA VAL A 141 -9.58 -16.32 -27.56
C VAL A 141 -10.78 -16.33 -28.51
N GLU A 142 -11.76 -17.19 -28.28
CA GLU A 142 -12.99 -17.26 -29.08
C GLU A 142 -13.78 -15.96 -28.98
N CYS A 143 -13.97 -15.44 -27.77
CA CYS A 143 -14.62 -14.15 -27.55
C CYS A 143 -13.86 -13.01 -28.26
N ARG A 144 -12.53 -12.98 -28.12
CA ARG A 144 -11.68 -11.98 -28.79
C ARG A 144 -11.83 -12.05 -30.31
N GLN A 145 -11.68 -13.24 -30.89
CA GLN A 145 -11.58 -13.42 -32.33
C GLN A 145 -12.92 -13.32 -33.05
N ASN A 146 -13.99 -13.87 -32.45
CA ASN A 146 -15.28 -14.02 -33.11
C ASN A 146 -16.31 -12.95 -32.70
N ILE A 147 -16.11 -12.28 -31.56
CA ILE A 147 -17.08 -11.30 -31.04
C ILE A 147 -16.45 -9.91 -30.97
N PHE A 148 -15.37 -9.75 -30.20
CA PHE A 148 -14.81 -8.43 -29.88
C PHE A 148 -14.15 -7.77 -31.09
N LEU A 149 -13.23 -8.44 -31.80
CA LEU A 149 -12.53 -7.85 -32.94
C LEU A 149 -13.48 -7.49 -34.11
N PRO A 150 -14.44 -8.34 -34.52
CA PRO A 150 -15.41 -7.96 -35.54
C PRO A 150 -16.28 -6.78 -35.12
N PHE A 151 -16.73 -6.75 -33.86
CA PHE A 151 -17.50 -5.63 -33.33
C PHE A 151 -16.67 -4.33 -33.31
N TRP A 152 -15.40 -4.41 -32.92
CA TRP A 152 -14.48 -3.29 -32.88
C TRP A 152 -14.25 -2.69 -34.28
N LEU A 153 -14.01 -3.52 -35.30
CA LEU A 153 -13.87 -3.08 -36.69
C LEU A 153 -15.11 -2.33 -37.19
N ILE A 154 -16.31 -2.80 -36.82
CA ILE A 154 -17.55 -2.09 -37.15
C ILE A 154 -17.60 -0.70 -36.51
N LYS A 155 -17.03 -0.53 -35.31
CA LYS A 155 -17.05 0.75 -34.57
C LYS A 155 -15.86 1.65 -34.86
N GLU A 156 -14.80 1.12 -35.48
CA GLU A 156 -13.53 1.80 -35.73
C GLU A 156 -13.70 3.16 -36.42
N HIS A 157 -14.59 3.25 -37.42
CA HIS A 157 -14.89 4.50 -38.13
C HIS A 157 -15.43 5.64 -37.24
N ARG A 158 -15.88 5.34 -36.01
CA ARG A 158 -16.36 6.33 -35.02
C ARG A 158 -15.33 6.64 -33.94
N LEU A 159 -14.21 5.91 -33.92
CA LEU A 159 -13.17 6.08 -32.94
C LEU A 159 -12.17 7.13 -33.41
N ARG A 160 -11.65 7.89 -32.46
CA ARG A 160 -10.57 8.85 -32.74
C ARG A 160 -9.27 8.08 -32.93
N VAL A 161 -8.62 8.31 -34.06
CA VAL A 161 -7.31 7.73 -34.36
C VAL A 161 -6.26 8.80 -34.10
N TRP A 162 -5.22 8.45 -33.35
CA TRP A 162 -4.11 9.35 -33.04
C TRP A 162 -2.85 8.89 -33.77
N THR A 163 -2.10 9.84 -34.33
CA THR A 163 -0.79 9.56 -34.93
C THR A 163 0.26 9.31 -33.85
N LYS A 164 1.43 8.79 -34.24
CA LYS A 164 2.58 8.62 -33.33
C LYS A 164 3.07 9.93 -32.69
N GLU A 165 2.76 11.04 -33.33
CA GLU A 165 3.08 12.40 -32.85
C GLU A 165 1.96 12.97 -31.94
N ASN A 166 1.03 12.10 -31.49
CA ASN A 166 -0.09 12.43 -30.62
C ASN A 166 -1.01 13.54 -31.19
N MET A 167 -1.15 13.58 -32.51
CA MET A 167 -2.10 14.44 -33.21
C MET A 167 -3.30 13.60 -33.66
N GLU A 168 -4.51 14.16 -33.56
CA GLU A 168 -5.72 13.52 -34.08
C GLU A 168 -5.58 13.39 -35.61
N ASN A 169 -5.72 12.17 -36.13
CA ASN A 169 -5.64 11.89 -37.56
C ASN A 169 -7.02 12.09 -38.19
N PRO A 170 -7.26 13.19 -38.95
CA PRO A 170 -8.56 13.44 -39.56
C PRO A 170 -8.82 12.55 -40.79
N ALA A 171 -7.84 11.76 -41.25
CA ALA A 171 -7.86 11.04 -42.52
C ALA A 171 -8.06 9.51 -42.37
N TYR A 172 -9.00 9.09 -41.54
CA TYR A 172 -9.63 7.77 -41.70
C TYR A 172 -11.01 7.93 -42.36
N THR A 173 -11.04 8.55 -43.54
CA THR A 173 -12.15 8.41 -44.47
C THR A 173 -11.93 7.12 -45.24
N PHE A 174 -12.90 6.21 -45.15
CA PHE A 174 -12.92 4.93 -45.86
C PHE A 174 -12.52 5.13 -47.33
N ASN A 175 -11.49 4.44 -47.82
CA ASN A 175 -11.22 4.39 -49.26
C ASN A 175 -12.45 3.73 -49.92
N GLU A 176 -13.23 4.50 -50.69
CA GLU A 176 -14.45 4.07 -51.39
C GLU A 176 -14.19 3.05 -52.54
N GLY A 177 -13.13 2.26 -52.47
CA GLY A 177 -12.69 1.32 -53.51
C GLY A 177 -12.88 -0.16 -53.18
N ALA A 178 -13.47 -0.52 -52.04
CA ALA A 178 -13.84 -1.91 -51.76
C ALA A 178 -15.29 -2.18 -52.19
N ASP A 179 -15.44 -3.08 -53.16
CA ASP A 179 -16.69 -3.51 -53.80
C ASP A 179 -17.86 -3.74 -52.81
N PRO A 180 -19.01 -3.04 -52.95
CA PRO A 180 -20.18 -3.19 -52.08
C PRO A 180 -20.92 -4.53 -52.20
N SER A 181 -20.51 -5.43 -53.10
CA SER A 181 -21.22 -6.67 -53.40
C SER A 181 -20.82 -7.87 -52.52
N THR A 182 -19.87 -7.73 -51.59
CA THR A 182 -19.69 -8.78 -50.58
C THR A 182 -20.82 -8.65 -49.55
N PRO A 183 -21.70 -9.66 -49.39
CA PRO A 183 -22.85 -9.51 -48.53
C PRO A 183 -22.38 -9.33 -47.08
N HIS A 184 -22.48 -8.08 -46.59
CA HIS A 184 -22.65 -7.83 -45.18
C HIS A 184 -23.93 -8.57 -44.79
N LYS A 185 -23.79 -9.84 -44.36
CA LYS A 185 -24.88 -10.54 -43.70
C LYS A 185 -25.35 -9.62 -42.59
N ASN A 186 -26.60 -9.19 -42.72
CA ASN A 186 -27.31 -8.37 -41.77
C ASN A 186 -27.10 -8.96 -40.38
N MET A 187 -26.21 -8.33 -39.61
CA MET A 187 -26.10 -8.53 -38.18
C MET A 187 -26.75 -7.32 -37.50
N SER A 188 -27.96 -6.96 -37.95
CA SER A 188 -28.75 -5.87 -37.37
C SER A 188 -29.29 -6.21 -35.98
N ASP A 189 -29.13 -7.46 -35.51
CA ASP A 189 -29.59 -7.91 -34.19
C ASP A 189 -28.49 -8.52 -33.32
N ALA A 190 -27.21 -8.20 -33.54
CA ALA A 190 -26.18 -8.51 -32.55
C ALA A 190 -26.22 -7.51 -31.39
N GLN A 191 -27.28 -7.59 -30.58
CA GLN A 191 -27.13 -7.33 -29.16
C GLN A 191 -25.96 -8.20 -28.70
N LEU A 192 -24.94 -7.63 -28.04
CA LEU A 192 -23.89 -8.43 -27.38
C LEU A 192 -24.60 -9.59 -26.66
N PRO A 193 -24.22 -10.87 -26.89
CA PRO A 193 -24.79 -11.96 -26.12
C PRO A 193 -24.52 -11.65 -24.66
N THR A 194 -25.55 -11.19 -23.95
CA THR A 194 -25.52 -10.81 -22.54
C THR A 194 -25.09 -11.97 -21.63
N LYS A 195 -24.98 -13.18 -22.20
CA LYS A 195 -24.47 -14.36 -21.52
C LYS A 195 -22.96 -14.35 -21.25
N TYR A 196 -22.14 -13.62 -22.00
CA TYR A 196 -20.67 -13.62 -21.79
C TYR A 196 -20.10 -12.33 -21.15
N CYS A 197 -20.96 -11.33 -20.92
CA CYS A 197 -20.59 -10.10 -20.21
C CYS A 197 -21.42 -9.87 -18.94
N ASN A 198 -21.96 -10.93 -18.33
CA ASN A 198 -22.42 -10.87 -16.93
C ASN A 198 -21.21 -11.02 -15.99
N LEU A 199 -20.32 -10.03 -16.01
CA LEU A 199 -19.57 -9.70 -14.80
C LEU A 199 -20.55 -8.92 -13.92
N GLY A 200 -21.39 -9.66 -13.20
CA GLY A 200 -22.21 -9.07 -12.15
C GLY A 200 -21.30 -8.34 -11.15
N PRO A 201 -21.77 -7.24 -10.55
CA PRO A 201 -21.02 -6.61 -9.47
C PRO A 201 -20.90 -7.60 -8.30
N ARG A 202 -19.69 -7.76 -7.76
CA ARG A 202 -19.51 -8.21 -6.37
C ARG A 202 -19.57 -7.00 -5.46
#